data_AF-V5H7F0-F1
#
_entry.id   AF-V5H7F0-F1
#
_cell.length_a   1.000
_cell.length_b   1.000
_cell.length_c   1.000
_cell.angle_alpha   90.00
_cell.angle_beta   90.00
_cell.angle_gamma   90.00
#
_symmetry.space_group_name_H-M   'P 1'
#
loop_
_entity.id
_entity.type
_entity.pdbx_description
1 polymer ?
#
loop_
_entity_poly.entity_id
_entity_poly.type
_entity_poly.pdbx_seq_one_letter_code
_entity_poly.pdbx_strand_id
1 'polypeptide(L)'
;MILPALTCLILGVPAVLTLYRKIRPLFSVKVNCWFCGNTTVVPYGNINCWDCPTCEQYNGFKEDGDYNKPIPAQYDEALNFASTAGRLAESSLGSIKSDWDNELCSTCNYHQLIKIRLLADFTPTREDRFDSEVEEYQKRLEEVYALCGACTQRLRHRLSEQDSLLRPQLFSQPWYRPPWQRTSQRTVGFKERVRLLLSVLSSVLGLLVSFSLLLVLLDSWSLLGGPGGRWDLAPLLGSRPPSPLVLRVTGMTL
;
A
#
# COMPACT_ATOMS: atom_id res chain seq x y z
N MET A 1 -4.93 25.40 31.47
CA MET A 1 -5.24 25.23 30.03
C MET A 1 -4.46 24.09 29.34
N ILE A 2 -3.36 23.59 29.91
CA ILE A 2 -2.52 22.54 29.29
C ILE A 2 -3.14 21.13 29.41
N LEU A 3 -3.76 20.82 30.54
CA LEU A 3 -4.40 19.51 30.83
C LEU A 3 -5.58 19.15 29.88
N PRO A 4 -6.51 20.05 29.54
CA PRO A 4 -7.56 19.74 28.56
C PRO A 4 -7.03 19.61 27.12
N ALA A 5 -5.96 20.33 26.77
CA ALA A 5 -5.33 20.19 25.45
C ALA A 5 -4.65 18.81 25.27
N LEU A 6 -3.97 18.33 26.32
CA LEU A 6 -3.34 17.01 26.36
C LEU A 6 -4.37 15.87 26.27
N THR A 7 -5.48 15.97 27.00
CA THR A 7 -6.53 14.94 26.96
C THR A 7 -7.23 14.87 25.61
N CYS A 8 -7.53 16.02 24.98
CA CYS A 8 -8.03 16.06 23.60
C CYS A 8 -7.06 15.45 22.59
N LEU A 9 -5.75 15.64 22.76
CA LEU A 9 -4.75 15.09 21.84
C LEU A 9 -4.57 13.58 22.03
N ILE A 10 -4.53 13.11 23.29
CA ILE A 10 -4.35 11.69 23.64
C ILE A 10 -5.55 10.84 23.24
N LEU A 11 -6.79 11.34 23.37
CA LEU A 11 -8.00 10.57 23.03
C LEU A 11 -8.53 10.86 21.63
N GLY A 12 -8.42 12.12 21.18
CA GLY A 12 -8.94 12.55 19.88
C GLY A 12 -8.14 11.98 18.71
N VAL A 13 -6.80 11.98 18.79
CA VAL A 13 -5.96 11.48 17.69
C VAL A 13 -6.19 9.99 17.43
N PRO A 14 -6.19 9.08 18.43
CA PRO A 14 -6.50 7.67 18.21
C PRO A 14 -7.93 7.42 17.71
N ALA A 15 -8.92 8.19 18.19
CA ALA A 15 -10.30 8.08 17.74
C ALA A 15 -10.42 8.45 16.24
N VAL A 16 -9.82 9.56 15.83
CA VAL A 16 -9.77 9.99 14.43
C VAL A 16 -9.03 8.98 13.56
N LEU A 17 -7.89 8.45 14.01
CA LEU A 17 -7.13 7.43 13.27
C LEU A 17 -7.92 6.13 13.10
N THR A 18 -8.61 5.68 14.15
CA THR A 18 -9.45 4.47 14.11
C THR A 18 -10.62 4.66 13.15
N LEU A 19 -11.31 5.79 13.23
CA LEU A 19 -12.40 6.15 12.33
C LEU A 19 -11.92 6.22 10.87
N TYR A 20 -10.78 6.88 10.63
CA TYR A 20 -10.16 6.95 9.31
C TYR A 20 -9.84 5.56 8.77
N ARG A 21 -9.24 4.67 9.58
CA ARG A 21 -8.91 3.29 9.17
C ARG A 21 -10.14 2.46 8.83
N LYS A 22 -11.29 2.71 9.47
CA LYS A 22 -12.56 2.04 9.17
C LYS A 22 -13.25 2.59 7.93
N ILE A 23 -13.21 3.90 7.74
CA ILE A 23 -13.87 4.58 6.61
C ILE A 23 -13.04 4.47 5.33
N ARG A 24 -11.71 4.53 5.41
CA ARG A 24 -10.83 4.60 4.24
C ARG A 24 -11.03 3.45 3.23
N PRO A 25 -11.20 2.17 3.65
CA PRO A 25 -11.41 1.06 2.74
C PRO A 25 -12.71 1.13 1.91
N LEU A 26 -13.67 1.97 2.32
CA LEU A 26 -14.94 2.15 1.60
C LEU A 26 -14.79 2.96 0.31
N PHE A 27 -13.64 3.60 0.10
CA PHE A 27 -13.38 4.44 -1.05
C PHE A 27 -12.26 3.88 -1.89
N SER A 28 -12.40 3.98 -3.21
CA SER A 28 -11.36 3.59 -4.15
C SER A 28 -10.06 4.41 -3.97
N VAL A 29 -9.00 3.93 -4.61
CA VAL A 29 -7.68 4.54 -4.56
C VAL A 29 -7.09 4.61 -5.96
N LYS A 30 -6.41 5.74 -6.23
CA LYS A 30 -5.58 5.88 -7.43
C LYS A 30 -4.27 5.13 -7.21
N VAL A 31 -3.92 4.29 -8.17
CA VAL A 31 -2.69 3.50 -8.19
C VAL A 31 -1.98 3.71 -9.51
N ASN A 32 -0.65 3.62 -9.48
CA ASN A 32 0.17 3.66 -10.67
C ASN A 32 0.59 2.25 -11.04
N CYS A 33 0.63 1.93 -12.34
CA CYS A 33 1.21 0.70 -12.85
C CYS A 33 2.74 0.74 -12.76
N TRP A 34 3.36 -0.33 -12.25
CA TRP A 34 4.81 -0.48 -12.23
C TRP A 34 5.43 -0.62 -13.62
N PHE A 35 4.67 -1.16 -14.58
CA PHE A 35 5.18 -1.48 -15.92
C PHE A 35 5.03 -0.32 -16.90
N CYS A 36 3.79 0.17 -17.11
CA CYS A 36 3.52 1.22 -18.10
C CYS A 36 3.47 2.64 -17.51
N GLY A 37 3.50 2.79 -16.18
CA GLY A 37 3.40 4.09 -15.52
C GLY A 37 2.03 4.78 -15.62
N ASN A 38 1.02 4.13 -16.21
CA ASN A 38 -0.32 4.69 -16.29
C ASN A 38 -1.05 4.60 -14.94
N THR A 39 -1.79 5.65 -14.60
CA THR A 39 -2.57 5.70 -13.36
C THR A 39 -3.98 5.18 -13.60
N THR A 40 -4.46 4.30 -12.72
CA THR A 40 -5.84 3.81 -12.71
C THR A 40 -6.46 3.91 -11.32
N VAL A 41 -7.74 3.57 -11.19
CA VAL A 41 -8.49 3.58 -9.94
C VAL A 41 -8.91 2.14 -9.63
N VAL A 42 -8.60 1.68 -8.42
CA VAL A 42 -8.96 0.34 -7.93
C VAL A 42 -9.68 0.41 -6.59
N PRO A 43 -10.48 -0.60 -6.20
CA PRO A 43 -10.97 -0.76 -4.83
C PRO A 43 -9.81 -0.73 -3.84
N TYR A 44 -10.04 -0.21 -2.63
CA TYR A 44 -8.95 -0.04 -1.64
C TYR A 44 -8.24 -1.36 -1.31
N GLY A 45 -8.98 -2.46 -1.19
CA GLY A 45 -8.42 -3.79 -0.93
C GLY A 45 -7.50 -4.30 -2.04
N ASN A 46 -7.62 -3.74 -3.25
CA ASN A 46 -6.90 -4.18 -4.44
C ASN A 46 -5.66 -3.32 -4.73
N ILE A 47 -5.24 -2.44 -3.80
CA ILE A 47 -4.10 -1.52 -4.01
C ILE A 47 -2.80 -2.23 -4.40
N ASN A 48 -2.65 -3.51 -4.01
CA ASN A 48 -1.51 -4.38 -4.31
C ASN A 48 -1.94 -5.71 -4.94
N CYS A 49 -3.09 -5.76 -5.63
CA CYS A 49 -3.50 -6.95 -6.39
C CYS A 49 -4.50 -6.57 -7.49
N TRP A 50 -3.97 -6.14 -8.63
CA TRP A 50 -4.79 -5.69 -9.75
C TRP A 50 -4.05 -5.85 -11.07
N ASP A 51 -4.77 -6.12 -12.14
CA ASP A 51 -4.23 -6.16 -13.50
C ASP A 51 -4.41 -4.78 -14.17
N CYS A 52 -3.36 -4.31 -14.86
CA CYS A 52 -3.40 -2.99 -15.47
C CYS A 52 -4.35 -2.97 -16.68
N PRO A 53 -5.33 -2.04 -16.76
CA PRO A 53 -6.24 -1.98 -17.91
C PRO A 53 -5.57 -1.48 -19.20
N THR A 54 -4.31 -1.04 -19.14
CA THR A 54 -3.58 -0.47 -20.29
C THR A 54 -2.58 -1.45 -20.89
N CYS A 55 -1.80 -2.16 -20.05
CA CYS A 55 -0.78 -3.09 -20.51
C CYS A 55 -1.00 -4.53 -20.04
N GLU A 56 -2.11 -4.79 -19.34
CA GLU A 56 -2.54 -6.12 -18.90
C GLU A 56 -1.58 -6.81 -17.91
N GLN A 57 -0.56 -6.10 -17.42
CA GLN A 57 0.39 -6.62 -16.44
C GLN A 57 -0.18 -6.59 -15.02
N TYR A 58 0.06 -7.67 -14.27
CA TYR A 58 -0.34 -7.79 -12.88
C TYR A 58 0.51 -6.91 -11.95
N ASN A 59 -0.15 -6.16 -11.06
CA ASN A 59 0.46 -5.24 -10.10
C ASN A 59 0.15 -5.70 -8.67
N GLY A 60 1.01 -6.58 -8.16
CA GLY A 60 0.94 -7.06 -6.78
C GLY A 60 2.24 -7.72 -6.34
N PHE A 61 2.92 -7.11 -5.37
CA PHE A 61 4.26 -7.51 -4.96
C PHE A 61 4.35 -7.76 -3.46
N LYS A 62 5.22 -8.68 -3.06
CA LYS A 62 5.67 -8.88 -1.67
C LYS A 62 6.71 -7.80 -1.32
N GLU A 63 7.11 -7.76 -0.05
CA GLU A 63 8.11 -6.78 0.43
C GLU A 63 9.50 -7.00 -0.18
N ASP A 64 9.82 -8.22 -0.60
CA ASP A 64 11.05 -8.59 -1.31
C ASP A 64 11.04 -8.24 -2.82
N GLY A 65 9.89 -7.79 -3.34
CA GLY A 65 9.71 -7.44 -4.75
C GLY A 65 9.20 -8.58 -5.64
N ASP A 66 9.05 -9.80 -5.12
CA ASP A 66 8.43 -10.91 -5.85
C ASP A 66 6.91 -10.72 -5.98
N TYR A 67 6.27 -11.42 -6.92
CA TYR A 67 4.82 -11.40 -7.03
C TYR A 67 4.16 -11.98 -5.78
N ASN A 68 3.07 -11.35 -5.35
CA ASN A 68 2.26 -11.85 -4.23
C ASN A 68 1.27 -12.97 -4.63
N LYS A 69 1.37 -13.45 -5.87
CA LYS A 69 0.67 -14.63 -6.39
C LYS A 69 1.59 -15.39 -7.34
N PRO A 70 1.44 -16.71 -7.50
CA PRO A 70 2.14 -17.42 -8.55
C PRO A 70 1.68 -16.91 -9.92
N ILE A 71 2.63 -16.76 -10.85
CA ILE A 71 2.37 -16.45 -12.26
C ILE A 71 2.79 -17.67 -13.09
N PRO A 72 1.88 -18.61 -13.40
CA PRO A 72 2.22 -19.86 -14.07
C PRO A 72 2.99 -19.69 -15.39
N ALA A 73 2.67 -18.63 -16.15
CA ALA A 73 3.35 -18.29 -17.40
C ALA A 73 4.86 -18.00 -17.24
N GLN A 74 5.34 -17.72 -16.02
CA GLN A 74 6.78 -17.60 -15.75
C GLN A 74 7.51 -18.95 -15.71
N TYR A 75 6.80 -20.06 -15.48
CA TYR A 75 7.39 -21.39 -15.31
C TYR A 75 7.00 -22.36 -16.43
N ASP A 76 5.91 -22.08 -17.12
CA ASP A 76 5.43 -22.88 -18.25
C ASP A 76 5.32 -22.00 -19.50
N GLU A 77 6.26 -22.22 -20.42
CA GLU A 77 6.32 -21.48 -21.68
C GLU A 77 5.05 -21.66 -22.53
N ALA A 78 4.36 -22.80 -22.40
CA ALA A 78 3.12 -23.04 -23.13
C ALA A 78 1.98 -22.09 -22.71
N LEU A 79 2.10 -21.48 -21.52
CA LEU A 79 1.15 -20.49 -21.02
C LEU A 79 1.52 -19.05 -21.39
N ASN A 80 2.71 -18.82 -21.95
CA ASN A 80 3.01 -17.54 -22.55
C ASN A 80 2.15 -17.39 -23.82
N PHE A 81 1.28 -16.38 -23.84
CA PHE A 81 0.69 -15.96 -25.10
C PHE A 81 1.83 -15.71 -26.07
N ALA A 82 1.73 -16.22 -27.30
CA ALA A 82 2.67 -15.87 -28.37
C ALA A 82 2.73 -14.34 -28.43
N SER A 83 3.78 -13.79 -27.82
CA SER A 83 3.87 -12.38 -27.49
C SER A 83 3.60 -11.58 -28.75
N THR A 84 2.97 -10.41 -28.64
CA THR A 84 2.82 -9.47 -29.76
C THR A 84 4.18 -9.05 -30.37
N ALA A 85 5.31 -9.43 -29.75
CA ALA A 85 6.62 -9.47 -30.40
C ALA A 85 6.66 -10.37 -31.66
N GLY A 86 5.88 -11.45 -31.69
CA GLY A 86 5.64 -12.31 -32.85
C GLY A 86 4.50 -11.85 -33.76
N ARG A 87 3.47 -11.13 -33.27
CA ARG A 87 2.38 -10.65 -34.15
C ARG A 87 2.75 -9.44 -35.02
N LEU A 88 3.78 -8.68 -34.65
CA LEU A 88 4.45 -7.77 -35.59
C LEU A 88 5.40 -8.51 -36.55
N ALA A 89 5.83 -9.73 -36.22
CA ALA A 89 6.66 -10.55 -37.09
C ALA A 89 5.85 -11.37 -38.12
N GLU A 90 4.59 -11.68 -37.83
CA GLU A 90 3.81 -12.65 -38.63
C GLU A 90 2.83 -12.01 -39.62
N SER A 91 2.51 -10.71 -39.47
CA SER A 91 1.68 -9.99 -40.45
C SER A 91 2.47 -9.42 -41.64
N SER A 92 3.77 -9.68 -41.71
CA SER A 92 4.63 -9.35 -42.85
C SER A 92 5.59 -10.49 -43.12
N LEU A 93 5.06 -11.56 -43.73
CA LEU A 93 5.83 -12.58 -44.44
C LEU A 93 6.52 -11.92 -45.64
N GLY A 94 7.57 -11.16 -45.33
CA GLY A 94 8.25 -10.24 -46.23
C GLY A 94 9.42 -9.59 -45.49
N SER A 95 10.47 -10.39 -45.23
CA SER A 95 11.80 -9.89 -44.88
C SER A 95 11.89 -9.03 -43.60
N ILE A 96 11.72 -9.64 -42.43
CA ILE A 96 12.58 -9.27 -41.30
C ILE A 96 13.90 -9.99 -41.53
N LYS A 97 14.73 -9.42 -42.41
CA LYS A 97 16.18 -9.59 -42.26
C LYS A 97 16.47 -9.09 -40.86
N SER A 98 16.84 -9.99 -39.96
CA SER A 98 17.38 -9.67 -38.65
C SER A 98 18.70 -8.94 -38.90
N ASP A 99 18.62 -7.64 -39.14
CA ASP A 99 19.77 -6.74 -39.17
C ASP A 99 20.18 -6.50 -37.71
N TRP A 100 20.62 -7.57 -37.06
CA TRP A 100 21.32 -7.50 -35.77
C TRP A 100 22.77 -7.13 -36.06
N ASP A 101 22.96 -6.06 -36.83
CA ASP A 101 24.27 -5.47 -37.06
C ASP A 101 24.61 -4.65 -35.81
N ASN A 102 24.76 -5.36 -34.69
CA ASN A 102 25.38 -4.78 -33.52
C ASN A 102 26.82 -4.46 -33.93
N GLU A 103 27.31 -3.28 -33.54
CA GLU A 103 28.55 -2.74 -34.10
C GLU A 103 29.81 -3.49 -33.63
N LEU A 104 29.68 -4.71 -33.09
CA LEU A 104 30.78 -5.56 -32.65
C LEU A 104 31.32 -6.36 -33.84
N CYS A 105 32.62 -6.66 -33.82
CA CYS A 105 33.20 -7.56 -34.82
C CYS A 105 32.68 -9.00 -34.64
N SER A 106 32.78 -9.81 -35.69
CA SER A 106 32.32 -11.21 -35.68
C SER A 106 32.94 -12.05 -34.56
N THR A 107 34.23 -11.87 -34.27
CA THR A 107 34.91 -12.55 -33.16
C THR A 107 34.31 -12.17 -31.80
N CYS A 108 34.10 -10.87 -31.57
CA CYS A 108 33.50 -10.40 -30.31
C CYS A 108 32.05 -10.86 -30.15
N ASN A 109 31.29 -10.90 -31.24
CA ASN A 109 29.94 -11.47 -31.27
C ASN A 109 29.95 -12.96 -30.89
N TYR A 110 30.88 -13.73 -31.47
CA TYR A 110 31.05 -15.13 -31.11
C TYR A 110 31.44 -15.32 -29.64
N HIS A 111 32.32 -14.46 -29.09
CA HIS A 111 32.65 -14.44 -27.67
C HIS A 111 31.43 -14.15 -26.78
N GLN A 112 30.54 -13.22 -27.16
CA GLN A 112 29.30 -12.98 -26.40
C GLN A 112 28.41 -14.23 -26.36
N LEU A 113 28.29 -14.94 -27.48
CA LEU A 113 27.52 -16.19 -27.54
C LEU A 113 28.12 -17.28 -26.65
N ILE A 114 29.46 -17.41 -26.60
CA ILE A 114 30.13 -18.34 -25.70
C ILE A 114 29.82 -18.00 -24.25
N LYS A 115 29.93 -16.73 -23.84
CA LYS A 115 29.64 -16.32 -22.46
C LYS A 115 28.22 -16.69 -22.05
N ILE A 116 27.22 -16.46 -22.91
CA ILE A 116 25.82 -16.81 -22.65
C ILE A 116 25.66 -18.31 -22.45
N ARG A 117 26.22 -19.13 -23.35
CA ARG A 117 26.11 -20.60 -23.26
C ARG A 117 26.76 -21.14 -21.99
N LEU A 118 27.99 -20.68 -21.70
CA LEU A 118 28.72 -21.11 -20.53
C LEU A 118 28.03 -20.71 -19.22
N LEU A 119 27.47 -19.49 -19.14
CA LEU A 119 26.67 -19.06 -17.98
C LEU A 119 25.38 -19.87 -17.84
N ALA A 120 24.71 -20.21 -18.94
CA ALA A 120 23.50 -21.02 -18.90
C ALA A 120 23.77 -22.47 -18.45
N ASP A 121 24.94 -23.01 -18.82
CA ASP A 121 25.39 -24.36 -18.44
C ASP A 121 26.06 -24.39 -17.05
N PHE A 122 26.17 -23.25 -16.35
CA PHE A 122 26.80 -23.18 -15.04
C PHE A 122 26.07 -24.06 -14.01
N THR A 123 26.84 -24.87 -13.29
CA THR A 123 26.35 -25.65 -12.16
C THR A 123 27.25 -25.37 -10.95
N PRO A 124 26.69 -24.96 -9.79
CA PRO A 124 27.49 -24.69 -8.61
C PRO A 124 28.15 -25.97 -8.10
N THR A 125 29.34 -25.84 -7.52
CA THR A 125 29.98 -26.93 -6.79
C THR A 125 29.27 -27.15 -5.46
N ARG A 126 28.78 -26.06 -4.85
CA ARG A 126 27.95 -26.09 -3.65
C ARG A 126 26.78 -25.12 -3.77
N GLU A 127 25.56 -25.64 -3.59
CA GLU A 127 24.33 -24.86 -3.64
C GLU A 127 24.32 -23.68 -2.66
N ASP A 128 24.92 -23.83 -1.46
CA ASP A 128 24.99 -22.76 -0.46
C ASP A 128 25.93 -21.60 -0.83
N ARG A 129 26.71 -21.76 -1.91
CA ARG A 129 27.64 -20.75 -2.44
C ARG A 129 27.30 -20.30 -3.85
N PHE A 130 26.13 -20.69 -4.36
CA PHE A 130 25.70 -20.41 -5.73
C PHE A 130 26.00 -18.98 -6.17
N ASP A 131 25.53 -17.98 -5.39
CA ASP A 131 25.69 -16.56 -5.72
C ASP A 131 27.16 -16.16 -5.89
N SER A 132 28.02 -16.58 -4.96
CA SER A 132 29.46 -16.26 -5.03
C SER A 132 30.18 -16.99 -6.16
N GLU A 133 29.81 -18.25 -6.42
CA GLU A 133 30.46 -19.06 -7.46
C GLU A 133 30.05 -18.59 -8.86
N VAL A 134 28.78 -18.23 -9.07
CA VAL A 134 28.31 -17.72 -10.35
C VAL A 134 28.91 -16.34 -10.65
N GLU A 135 29.07 -15.48 -9.65
CA GLU A 135 29.74 -14.18 -9.80
C GLU A 135 31.22 -14.34 -10.19
N GLU A 136 31.96 -15.23 -9.51
CA GLU A 136 33.36 -15.50 -9.86
C GLU A 136 33.48 -16.09 -11.27
N TYR A 137 32.59 -17.02 -11.62
CA TYR A 137 32.56 -17.64 -12.93
C TYR A 137 32.25 -16.62 -14.03
N GLN A 138 31.25 -15.77 -13.83
CA GLN A 138 30.93 -14.67 -14.74
C GLN A 138 32.13 -13.74 -14.93
N LYS A 139 32.81 -13.34 -13.86
CA LYS A 139 33.99 -12.48 -13.94
C LYS A 139 35.09 -13.12 -14.78
N ARG A 140 35.36 -14.40 -14.58
CA ARG A 140 36.35 -15.16 -15.36
C ARG A 140 35.97 -15.22 -16.84
N LEU A 141 34.69 -15.41 -17.16
CA LEU A 141 34.21 -15.39 -18.54
C LEU A 141 34.39 -14.01 -19.19
N GLU A 142 34.15 -12.93 -18.46
CA GLU A 142 34.40 -11.56 -18.95
C GLU A 142 35.89 -11.28 -19.20
N GLU A 143 36.79 -11.87 -18.41
CA GLU A 143 38.24 -11.76 -18.62
C GLU A 143 38.72 -12.58 -19.82
N VAL A 144 38.32 -13.85 -19.92
CA VAL A 144 38.76 -14.78 -20.98
C VAL A 144 38.16 -14.42 -22.35
N TYR A 145 36.87 -14.05 -22.37
CA TYR A 145 36.13 -13.71 -23.59
C TYR A 145 35.87 -12.21 -23.71
N ALA A 146 36.87 -11.42 -23.29
CA ALA A 146 36.81 -9.96 -23.34
C ALA A 146 36.59 -9.43 -24.77
N LEU A 147 35.94 -8.26 -24.85
CA LEU A 147 35.82 -7.52 -26.10
C LEU A 147 37.18 -6.94 -26.51
N CYS A 148 37.43 -6.87 -27.82
CA CYS A 148 38.58 -6.14 -28.33
C CYS A 148 38.44 -4.63 -28.06
N GLY A 149 39.55 -3.89 -28.04
CA GLY A 149 39.56 -2.47 -27.69
C GLY A 149 38.58 -1.61 -28.52
N ALA A 150 38.50 -1.86 -29.83
CA ALA A 150 37.57 -1.17 -30.72
C ALA A 150 36.09 -1.45 -30.36
N CYS A 151 35.75 -2.71 -30.10
CA CYS A 151 34.40 -3.10 -29.70
C CYS A 151 34.03 -2.55 -28.31
N THR A 152 34.97 -2.54 -27.37
CA THR A 152 34.79 -1.92 -26.04
C THR A 152 34.46 -0.44 -26.14
N GLN A 153 35.14 0.30 -27.03
CA GLN A 153 34.84 1.71 -27.25
C GLN A 153 33.44 1.91 -27.85
N ARG A 154 33.07 1.12 -28.86
CA ARG A 154 31.73 1.15 -29.46
C ARG A 154 30.65 0.85 -28.43
N LEU A 155 30.83 -0.20 -27.64
CA LEU A 155 29.91 -0.56 -26.55
C LEU A 155 29.73 0.60 -25.56
N ARG A 156 30.83 1.20 -25.08
CA ARG A 156 30.76 2.34 -24.15
C ARG A 156 30.04 3.54 -24.74
N HIS A 157 30.30 3.86 -26.02
CA HIS A 157 29.62 4.94 -26.72
C HIS A 157 28.11 4.68 -26.77
N ARG A 158 27.70 3.48 -27.20
CA ARG A 158 26.28 3.10 -27.29
C ARG A 158 25.58 3.07 -25.94
N LEU A 159 26.22 2.54 -24.90
CA LEU A 159 25.69 2.58 -23.54
C LEU A 159 25.53 4.02 -23.04
N SER A 160 26.52 4.89 -23.28
CA SER A 160 26.44 6.30 -22.88
C SER A 160 25.33 7.05 -23.62
N GLU A 161 25.15 6.77 -24.91
CA GLU A 161 24.08 7.33 -25.73
C GLU A 161 22.71 6.90 -25.20
N GLN A 162 22.51 5.59 -24.98
CA GLN A 162 21.28 5.06 -24.41
C GLN A 162 20.99 5.64 -23.01
N ASP A 163 22.00 5.69 -22.13
CA ASP A 163 21.87 6.30 -20.80
C ASP A 163 21.44 7.76 -20.89
N SER A 164 21.99 8.54 -21.83
CA SER A 164 21.62 9.94 -22.02
C SER A 164 20.15 10.11 -22.44
N LEU A 165 19.63 9.16 -23.22
CA LEU A 165 18.24 9.17 -23.70
C LEU A 165 17.26 8.65 -22.64
N LEU A 166 17.63 7.60 -21.90
CA LEU A 166 16.75 6.90 -20.97
C LEU A 166 16.74 7.54 -19.58
N ARG A 167 17.86 8.07 -19.10
CA ARG A 167 17.93 8.67 -17.74
C ARG A 167 16.86 9.72 -17.51
N PRO A 168 16.66 10.74 -18.37
CA PRO A 168 15.62 11.75 -18.15
C PRO A 168 14.22 11.14 -18.07
N GLN A 169 13.96 10.09 -18.85
CA GLN A 169 12.68 9.38 -18.85
C GLN A 169 12.49 8.62 -17.54
N LEU A 170 13.51 7.92 -17.06
CA LEU A 170 13.49 7.21 -15.76
C LEU A 170 13.27 8.17 -14.59
N PHE A 171 13.98 9.31 -14.55
CA PHE A 171 13.80 10.32 -13.50
C PHE A 171 12.42 10.98 -13.51
N SER A 172 11.75 10.99 -14.67
CA SER A 172 10.37 11.50 -14.77
C SER A 172 9.35 10.57 -14.12
N GLN A 173 9.67 9.27 -13.97
CA GLN A 173 8.75 8.27 -13.46
C GLN A 173 8.50 8.41 -11.95
N PRO A 174 7.25 8.19 -11.49
CA PRO A 174 6.89 8.35 -10.07
C PRO A 174 7.65 7.44 -9.09
N TRP A 175 8.12 6.28 -9.55
CA TRP A 175 8.79 5.27 -8.71
C TRP A 175 10.22 5.63 -8.34
N TYR A 176 10.90 6.42 -9.17
CA TYR A 176 12.26 6.92 -8.90
C TYR A 176 12.26 8.02 -7.82
N ARG A 177 11.10 8.61 -7.52
CA ARG A 177 10.98 9.65 -6.48
C ARG A 177 11.02 9.02 -5.08
N PRO A 178 11.78 9.61 -4.15
CA PRO A 178 11.89 9.09 -2.81
C PRO A 178 10.53 9.11 -2.06
N PRO A 179 10.34 8.22 -1.06
CA PRO A 179 9.05 8.04 -0.39
C PRO A 179 8.42 9.34 0.17
N TRP A 180 9.25 10.31 0.61
CA TRP A 180 8.78 11.59 1.15
C TRP A 180 8.20 12.55 0.10
N GLN A 181 8.45 12.34 -1.19
CA GLN A 181 7.76 13.05 -2.29
C GLN A 181 6.52 12.30 -2.79
N ARG A 182 6.40 10.99 -2.50
CA ARG A 182 5.26 10.15 -2.87
C ARG A 182 3.97 10.55 -2.14
N THR A 183 4.09 11.22 -1.00
CA THR A 183 2.97 11.80 -0.22
C THR A 183 2.29 13.00 -0.89
N SER A 184 2.87 13.56 -1.96
CA SER A 184 2.31 14.73 -2.66
C SER A 184 1.06 14.45 -3.53
N GLN A 185 0.79 13.17 -3.86
CA GLN A 185 -0.38 12.82 -4.68
C GLN A 185 -1.58 12.23 -3.91
N ARG A 186 -1.60 12.31 -2.58
CA ARG A 186 -2.86 12.25 -1.81
C ARG A 186 -3.52 13.63 -1.75
N THR A 187 -3.66 14.29 -2.89
CA THR A 187 -4.63 15.37 -2.98
C THR A 187 -6.00 14.73 -3.07
N VAL A 188 -6.69 14.63 -1.93
CA VAL A 188 -8.14 14.40 -1.89
C VAL A 188 -8.74 15.33 -2.94
N GLY A 189 -9.50 14.82 -3.90
CA GLY A 189 -10.00 15.62 -5.01
C GLY A 189 -10.81 16.79 -4.47
N PHE A 190 -10.82 17.94 -5.17
CA PHE A 190 -11.55 19.13 -4.70
C PHE A 190 -13.00 18.81 -4.29
N LYS A 191 -13.68 17.94 -5.05
CA LYS A 191 -15.03 17.46 -4.74
C LYS A 191 -15.13 16.67 -3.43
N GLU A 192 -14.15 15.82 -3.15
CA GLU A 192 -14.07 15.04 -1.91
C GLU A 192 -13.67 15.92 -0.71
N ARG A 193 -12.83 16.93 -0.92
CA ARG A 193 -12.51 17.96 0.09
C ARG A 193 -13.75 18.75 0.47
N VAL A 194 -14.50 19.22 -0.52
CA VAL A 194 -15.75 19.96 -0.29
C VAL A 194 -16.77 19.07 0.43
N ARG A 195 -16.92 17.81 0.01
CA ARG A 195 -17.84 16.86 0.66
C ARG A 195 -17.45 16.60 2.12
N LEU A 196 -16.17 16.40 2.41
CA LEU A 196 -15.68 16.23 3.78
C LEU A 196 -15.90 17.49 4.62
N LEU A 197 -15.56 18.67 4.09
CA LEU A 197 -15.79 19.94 4.78
C LEU A 197 -17.27 20.15 5.10
N LEU A 198 -18.18 19.91 4.14
CA LEU A 198 -19.63 20.00 4.37
C LEU A 198 -20.09 19.02 5.44
N SER A 199 -19.59 17.77 5.45
CA SER A 199 -19.96 16.77 6.46
C SER A 199 -19.48 17.15 7.87
N VAL A 200 -18.28 17.72 7.99
CA VAL A 200 -17.72 18.18 9.27
C VAL A 200 -18.49 19.40 9.76
N LEU A 201 -18.76 20.38 8.90
CA LEU A 201 -19.54 21.57 9.25
C LEU A 201 -20.96 21.22 9.69
N SER A 202 -21.62 20.29 8.98
CA SER A 202 -22.95 19.81 9.37
C SER A 202 -22.95 19.13 10.74
N SER A 203 -21.94 18.30 11.02
CA SER A 203 -21.80 17.62 12.32
C SER A 203 -21.55 18.62 13.47
N VAL A 204 -20.68 19.61 13.25
CA VAL A 204 -20.40 20.66 14.25
C VAL A 204 -21.64 21.51 14.50
N LEU A 205 -22.36 21.92 13.45
CA LEU A 205 -23.59 22.69 13.59
C LEU A 205 -24.65 21.88 14.37
N GLY A 206 -24.78 20.59 14.09
CA GLY A 206 -25.68 19.69 14.83
C GLY A 206 -25.36 19.60 16.32
N LEU A 207 -24.07 19.52 16.67
CA LEU A 207 -23.63 19.53 18.08
C LEU A 207 -23.92 20.86 18.76
N LEU A 208 -23.68 21.99 18.09
CA LEU A 208 -23.97 23.33 18.62
C LEU A 208 -25.47 23.52 18.86
N VAL A 209 -26.32 23.09 17.92
CA VAL A 209 -27.78 23.16 18.08
C VAL A 209 -28.23 22.27 19.24
N SER A 210 -27.71 21.05 19.34
CA SER A 210 -28.03 20.12 20.43
C SER A 210 -27.61 20.68 21.79
N PHE A 211 -26.43 21.31 21.87
CA PHE A 211 -25.94 21.96 23.08
C PHE A 211 -26.78 23.18 23.47
N SER A 212 -27.14 24.03 22.51
CA SER A 212 -28.03 25.16 22.74
C SER A 212 -29.42 24.71 23.20
N LEU A 213 -29.96 23.63 22.62
CA LEU A 213 -31.22 23.03 23.06
C LEU A 213 -31.12 22.48 24.49
N LEU A 214 -30.01 21.82 24.83
CA LEU A 214 -29.74 21.35 26.19
C LEU A 214 -29.71 22.52 27.18
N LEU A 215 -29.03 23.62 26.84
CA LEU A 215 -28.99 24.82 27.68
C LEU A 215 -30.38 25.43 27.88
N VAL A 216 -31.18 25.53 26.80
CA VAL A 216 -32.57 26.00 26.90
C VAL A 216 -33.41 25.07 27.77
N LEU A 217 -33.26 23.75 27.63
CA LEU A 217 -33.98 22.79 28.47
C LEU A 217 -33.56 22.86 29.94
N LEU A 218 -32.27 23.07 30.22
CA LEU A 218 -31.75 23.28 31.58
C LEU A 218 -32.26 24.59 32.19
N ASP A 219 -32.32 25.66 31.40
CA ASP A 219 -32.83 26.97 31.83
C ASP A 219 -34.35 26.94 32.05
N SER A 220 -35.07 26.25 31.15
CA SER A 220 -36.51 25.98 31.28
C SER A 220 -36.83 25.13 32.50
N TRP A 221 -35.97 24.15 32.82
CA TRP A 221 -36.07 23.32 34.03
C TRP A 221 -35.85 24.15 35.31
N SER A 222 -34.94 25.14 35.29
CA SER A 222 -34.81 26.09 36.40
C SER A 222 -36.01 27.05 36.53
N LEU A 223 -36.68 27.37 35.43
CA LEU A 223 -37.83 28.30 35.41
C LEU A 223 -39.18 27.62 35.74
N LEU A 224 -39.36 26.34 35.41
CA LEU A 224 -40.60 25.58 35.68
C LEU A 224 -40.67 24.97 37.09
N GLY A 225 -39.72 25.31 37.96
CA GLY A 225 -39.69 24.83 39.34
C GLY A 225 -38.93 23.51 39.47
N GLY A 226 -37.64 23.61 39.75
CA GLY A 226 -36.95 22.53 40.42
C GLY A 226 -37.74 22.15 41.68
N PRO A 227 -37.96 20.86 41.98
CA PRO A 227 -38.59 20.51 43.23
C PRO A 227 -37.71 21.04 44.35
N GLY A 228 -38.27 21.94 45.16
CA GLY A 228 -37.97 21.99 46.59
C GLY A 228 -38.34 20.65 47.21
N GLY A 229 -37.59 19.61 46.87
CA GLY A 229 -37.67 18.27 47.41
C GLY A 229 -36.46 18.09 48.30
N ARG A 230 -36.60 18.54 49.55
CA ARG A 230 -35.76 18.09 50.66
C ARG A 230 -35.77 16.56 50.61
N TRP A 231 -34.63 15.95 50.30
CA TRP A 231 -34.44 14.51 50.43
C TRP A 231 -34.39 14.18 51.91
N ASP A 232 -35.54 14.15 52.58
CA ASP A 232 -35.68 13.55 53.91
C ASP A 232 -35.55 12.03 53.73
N LEU A 233 -34.32 11.54 53.90
CA LEU A 233 -34.04 10.12 54.06
C LEU A 233 -34.40 9.68 55.50
N ALA A 234 -35.70 9.70 55.85
CA ALA A 234 -36.33 8.95 56.95
C ALA A 234 -37.85 9.25 56.98
N PRO A 235 -38.77 8.28 57.24
CA PRO A 235 -38.56 6.94 57.79
C PRO A 235 -39.25 5.82 56.97
N LEU A 236 -38.47 4.91 56.39
CA LEU A 236 -38.94 3.55 56.03
C LEU A 236 -38.81 2.58 57.23
N LEU A 237 -39.06 3.09 58.44
CA LEU A 237 -39.05 2.32 59.68
C LEU A 237 -40.11 2.93 60.60
N GLY A 238 -41.25 2.25 60.77
CA GLY A 238 -42.10 2.49 61.93
C GLY A 238 -43.60 2.56 61.70
N SER A 239 -44.22 1.55 61.07
CA SER A 239 -45.58 1.16 61.47
C SER A 239 -45.49 -0.14 62.28
N ARG A 240 -45.68 0.01 63.60
CA ARG A 240 -45.90 -1.07 64.57
C ARG A 240 -46.98 -2.03 64.09
N PRO A 241 -46.73 -3.36 64.06
CA PRO A 241 -47.79 -4.34 64.24
C PRO A 241 -48.14 -4.48 65.75
N PRO A 242 -49.35 -4.93 66.10
CA PRO A 242 -49.79 -5.02 67.49
C PRO A 242 -49.04 -6.13 68.25
N SER A 243 -48.74 -5.88 69.53
CA SER A 243 -48.27 -6.89 70.50
C SER A 243 -49.47 -7.47 71.28
N PRO A 244 -49.33 -8.53 72.12
CA PRO A 244 -48.34 -9.61 72.17
C PRO A 244 -48.98 -11.02 72.34
N LEU A 245 -48.28 -12.11 71.97
CA LEU A 245 -48.33 -13.43 72.64
C LEU A 245 -46.98 -14.14 72.34
N VAL A 246 -46.00 -14.13 73.26
CA VAL A 246 -45.74 -15.11 74.34
C VAL A 246 -44.98 -16.39 73.87
N LEU A 247 -43.79 -16.59 74.47
CA LEU A 247 -42.98 -17.82 74.68
C LEU A 247 -42.44 -18.53 73.41
N ARG A 248 -41.20 -19.04 73.33
CA ARG A 248 -40.23 -19.50 74.33
C ARG A 248 -38.84 -19.62 73.67
N VAL A 249 -37.80 -19.37 74.46
CA VAL A 249 -36.38 -19.58 74.17
C VAL A 249 -36.02 -21.06 74.21
N THR A 250 -35.18 -21.51 73.28
CA THR A 250 -34.03 -22.44 73.41
C THR A 250 -33.56 -22.73 71.98
N GLY A 251 -32.30 -22.71 71.57
CA GLY A 251 -30.99 -22.67 72.19
C GLY A 251 -30.01 -23.09 71.09
N MET A 252 -28.81 -22.51 71.08
CA MET A 252 -27.73 -22.86 70.14
C MET A 252 -27.37 -24.35 70.21
N THR A 253 -26.92 -24.93 69.11
CA THR A 253 -25.62 -25.64 69.04
C THR A 253 -25.26 -26.02 67.60
N LEU A 254 -24.03 -25.63 67.24
CA LEU A 254 -23.10 -26.16 66.22
C LEU A 254 -23.54 -26.17 64.75
#